data_AF-A0A3P7IUD2-F1
#
_entry.id   AF-A0A3P7IUD2-F1
#
_cell.length_a   1.000
_cell.length_b   1.000
_cell.length_c   1.000
_cell.angle_alpha   90.00
_cell.angle_beta   90.00
_cell.angle_gamma   90.00
#
_symmetry.space_group_name_H-M   'P 1'
#
loop_
_entity.id
_entity.type
_entity.pdbx_description
1 polymer ?
#
loop_
_entity_poly.entity_id
_entity_poly.type
_entity_poly.pdbx_seq_one_letter_code
_entity_poly.pdbx_strand_id
1 'polypeptide(L)'
;MWQVRLTWNPIYTVFGLPDGSHFWPWSRLFTTPADRVKCIISGGACLFCAAVSSVLFIFEGMRKEKKDEGTVKVMFHFCDYSVYNWFKYYYIPLTFQGLMMVIITYLQHQDDEIEVYENDEWSFVRGQTQTIDRKYGLGIDTIMHHITDGNFLNQPFSE
;
A
#
# COMPACT_ATOMS: atom_id res chain seq x y z
N MET A 1 -2.93 -12.66 -22.47
CA MET A 1 -2.81 -13.14 -21.07
C MET A 1 -1.63 -12.46 -20.37
N TRP A 2 -0.42 -12.48 -20.93
CA TRP A 2 0.76 -11.74 -20.42
C TRP A 2 0.58 -10.22 -20.27
N GLN A 3 -0.05 -9.56 -21.25
CA GLN A 3 -0.20 -8.09 -21.26
C GLN A 3 -1.13 -7.54 -20.16
N VAL A 4 -2.04 -8.37 -19.62
CA VAL A 4 -2.93 -8.01 -18.51
C VAL A 4 -2.21 -8.13 -17.15
N ARG A 5 -1.15 -8.93 -17.07
CA ARG A 5 -0.36 -9.12 -15.84
C ARG A 5 0.64 -7.98 -15.59
N LEU A 6 1.15 -7.41 -16.69
CA LEU A 6 2.14 -6.32 -16.69
C LEU A 6 1.52 -4.92 -16.68
N THR A 7 0.18 -4.82 -16.71
CA THR A 7 -0.55 -3.57 -16.59
C THR A 7 -1.38 -3.58 -15.32
N TRP A 8 -1.20 -2.56 -14.49
CA TRP A 8 -1.99 -2.42 -13.27
C TRP A 8 -3.43 -2.05 -13.61
N ASN A 9 -4.36 -2.61 -12.85
CA ASN A 9 -5.75 -2.19 -12.82
C ASN A 9 -6.16 -2.04 -11.35
N PRO A 10 -6.87 -0.98 -10.94
CA PRO A 10 -7.43 -0.87 -9.59
C PRO A 10 -8.20 -2.12 -9.12
N ILE A 11 -8.88 -2.79 -10.05
CA ILE A 11 -9.59 -4.06 -9.80
C ILE A 11 -8.61 -5.17 -9.38
N TYR A 12 -7.41 -5.21 -9.96
CA TYR A 12 -6.34 -6.15 -9.59
C TYR A 12 -5.97 -5.99 -8.12
N THR A 13 -5.78 -4.75 -7.65
CA THR A 13 -5.34 -4.49 -6.26
C THR A 13 -6.43 -4.82 -5.24
N VAL A 14 -7.69 -4.47 -5.56
CA VAL A 14 -8.80 -4.63 -4.60
C VAL A 14 -9.29 -6.08 -4.56
N PHE A 15 -9.41 -6.73 -5.72
CA PHE A 15 -10.01 -8.06 -5.84
C PHE A 15 -8.99 -9.18 -6.08
N GLY A 16 -7.77 -8.88 -6.50
CA GLY A 16 -6.71 -9.85 -6.76
C GLY A 16 -7.06 -10.79 -7.90
N LEU A 17 -7.29 -10.25 -9.08
CA LEU A 17 -7.42 -11.05 -10.31
C LEU A 17 -6.06 -11.01 -11.01
N PRO A 18 -5.24 -12.09 -11.03
CA PRO A 18 -5.62 -13.52 -10.97
C PRO A 18 -5.20 -14.32 -9.71
N ASP A 19 -4.36 -13.75 -8.85
CA ASP A 19 -3.61 -14.34 -7.72
C ASP A 19 -4.41 -14.37 -6.38
N GLY A 20 -5.36 -13.46 -6.22
CA GLY A 20 -6.23 -13.34 -5.05
C GLY A 20 -5.85 -12.17 -4.15
N SER A 21 -6.85 -11.43 -3.66
CA SER A 21 -6.63 -10.29 -2.76
C SER A 21 -6.55 -10.73 -1.30
N HIS A 22 -5.52 -10.25 -0.60
CA HIS A 22 -5.37 -10.39 0.85
C HIS A 22 -6.42 -9.58 1.64
N PHE A 23 -7.09 -8.63 0.99
CA PHE A 23 -8.12 -7.77 1.57
C PHE A 23 -9.54 -8.29 1.34
N TRP A 24 -9.71 -9.22 0.39
CA TRP A 24 -11.01 -9.77 0.01
C TRP A 24 -11.17 -11.19 0.56
N PRO A 25 -12.01 -11.42 1.59
CA PRO A 25 -12.14 -12.75 2.22
C PRO A 25 -12.62 -13.85 1.29
N TRP A 26 -13.21 -13.51 0.14
CA TRP A 26 -13.64 -14.49 -0.86
C TRP A 26 -12.64 -14.65 -2.02
N SER A 27 -11.41 -14.19 -1.85
CA SER A 27 -10.37 -14.36 -2.87
C SER A 27 -9.93 -15.82 -2.97
N ARG A 28 -9.24 -16.15 -4.07
CA ARG A 28 -8.70 -17.50 -4.32
C ARG A 28 -7.66 -17.92 -3.28
N LEU A 29 -7.07 -16.95 -2.57
CA LEU A 29 -6.06 -17.17 -1.54
C LEU A 29 -6.63 -17.88 -0.30
N PHE A 30 -7.91 -17.63 0.03
CA PHE A 30 -8.53 -18.18 1.23
C PHE A 30 -9.39 -19.41 0.91
N THR A 31 -8.77 -20.58 1.00
CA THR A 31 -9.41 -21.87 0.68
C THR A 31 -10.29 -22.39 1.80
N THR A 32 -9.95 -22.11 3.06
CA THR A 32 -10.73 -22.58 4.22
C THR A 32 -11.59 -21.48 4.83
N PRO A 33 -12.76 -21.79 5.42
CA PRO A 33 -13.57 -20.81 6.15
C PRO A 33 -12.81 -20.13 7.29
N ALA A 34 -11.86 -20.85 7.92
CA ALA A 34 -11.02 -20.30 8.97
C ALA A 34 -10.13 -19.16 8.46
N ASP A 35 -9.55 -19.29 7.27
CA ASP A 35 -8.67 -18.25 6.71
C ASP A 35 -9.46 -17.00 6.30
N ARG A 36 -10.71 -17.17 5.86
CA ARG A 36 -11.62 -16.05 5.58
C ARG A 36 -11.93 -15.26 6.85
N VAL A 37 -12.20 -15.97 7.95
CA VAL A 37 -12.45 -15.34 9.26
C VAL A 37 -11.20 -14.59 9.75
N LYS A 38 -10.00 -15.18 9.61
CA LYS A 38 -8.74 -14.50 9.95
C LYS A 38 -8.55 -13.20 9.14
N CYS A 39 -8.83 -13.23 7.83
CA CYS A 39 -8.79 -12.05 6.97
C CYS A 39 -9.76 -10.95 7.46
N ILE A 40 -11.01 -11.30 7.77
CA ILE A 40 -12.02 -10.35 8.25
C ILE A 40 -11.60 -9.73 9.60
N ILE A 41 -11.16 -10.56 10.55
CA ILE A 41 -10.74 -10.10 11.88
C ILE A 41 -9.53 -9.17 11.75
N SER A 42 -8.52 -9.57 10.98
CA SER A 42 -7.32 -8.76 10.77
C SER A 42 -7.64 -7.43 10.09
N GLY A 43 -8.43 -7.44 9.01
CA GLY A 43 -8.85 -6.22 8.32
C GLY A 43 -9.67 -5.31 9.22
N GLY A 44 -10.60 -5.86 9.98
CA GLY A 44 -11.40 -5.12 10.96
C GLY A 44 -10.56 -4.49 12.08
N ALA A 45 -9.59 -5.22 12.61
CA ALA A 45 -8.67 -4.72 13.64
C ALA A 45 -7.81 -3.55 13.13
N CYS A 46 -7.30 -3.65 11.91
CA CYS A 46 -6.55 -2.56 11.27
C CYS A 46 -7.42 -1.31 11.07
N LEU A 47 -8.65 -1.47 10.58
CA LEU A 47 -9.60 -0.36 10.39
C LEU A 47 -9.99 0.29 11.72
N PHE A 48 -10.23 -0.52 12.76
CA PHE A 48 -10.51 -0.03 14.10
C PHE A 48 -9.34 0.77 14.67
N CYS A 49 -8.11 0.24 14.58
CA CYS A 49 -6.91 0.92 15.04
C CYS A 49 -6.71 2.28 14.32
N ALA A 50 -6.88 2.30 13.00
CA ALA A 50 -6.79 3.52 12.20
C ALA A 50 -7.86 4.55 12.60
N ALA A 51 -9.10 4.11 12.84
CA ALA A 51 -10.20 4.97 13.27
C ALA A 51 -9.94 5.56 14.66
N VAL A 52 -9.57 4.73 15.65
CA VAL A 52 -9.27 5.18 17.01
C VAL A 52 -8.11 6.18 17.02
N SER A 53 -7.03 5.88 16.29
CA SER A 53 -5.87 6.78 16.19
C SER A 53 -6.25 8.13 15.59
N SER A 54 -7.09 8.13 14.54
CA SER A 54 -7.57 9.35 13.90
C SER A 54 -8.45 10.19 14.84
N VAL A 55 -9.35 9.54 15.58
CA VAL A 55 -10.25 10.21 16.54
C VAL A 55 -9.46 10.79 17.71
N LEU A 56 -8.51 10.03 18.28
CA LEU A 56 -7.65 10.52 19.37
C LEU A 56 -6.81 11.72 18.92
N PHE A 57 -6.22 11.64 17.72
CA PHE A 57 -5.43 12.74 17.16
C PHE A 57 -6.25 14.02 16.99
N ILE A 58 -7.49 13.92 16.49
CA ILE A 58 -8.40 15.07 16.36
C ILE A 58 -8.78 15.60 17.75
N PHE A 59 -9.13 14.73 18.69
CA PHE A 59 -9.57 15.13 20.02
C PHE A 59 -8.46 15.85 20.81
N GLU A 60 -7.22 15.36 20.70
CA GLU A 60 -6.05 16.01 21.30
C GLU A 60 -5.70 17.31 20.59
N GLY A 61 -5.75 17.33 19.26
CA GLY A 61 -5.46 18.52 18.44
C GLY A 61 -6.45 19.67 18.63
N MET A 62 -7.72 19.37 18.86
CA MET A 62 -8.77 20.36 19.13
C MET A 62 -8.72 20.92 20.55
N ARG A 63 -8.00 20.26 21.48
CA ARG A 63 -7.88 20.71 22.87
C ARG A 63 -6.88 21.88 22.95
N LYS A 64 -7.41 23.11 23.04
CA LYS A 64 -6.60 24.34 23.07
C LYS A 64 -5.66 24.46 24.29
N GLU A 65 -5.91 23.73 25.38
CA GLU A 65 -5.45 24.13 26.73
C GLU A 65 -4.13 23.53 27.28
N LYS A 66 -3.38 22.69 26.56
CA LYS A 66 -2.03 22.27 27.05
C LYS A 66 -0.88 23.02 26.39
N LYS A 67 -0.27 23.91 27.17
CA LYS A 67 1.09 24.43 27.00
C LYS A 67 2.00 23.19 26.95
N ASP A 68 2.61 22.94 25.80
CA ASP A 68 3.85 22.18 25.57
C ASP A 68 3.89 21.80 24.09
N GLU A 69 5.04 22.06 23.47
CA GLU A 69 5.29 22.24 22.04
C GLU A 69 5.20 20.93 21.22
N GLY A 70 4.01 20.36 21.12
CA GLY A 70 3.77 19.15 20.34
C GLY A 70 3.50 19.44 18.86
N THR A 71 4.18 18.73 17.96
CA THR A 71 3.97 18.67 16.49
C THR A 71 2.48 18.71 16.09
N VAL A 72 1.61 18.10 16.89
CA VAL A 72 0.15 18.06 16.70
C VAL A 72 -0.48 19.46 16.70
N LYS A 73 -0.12 20.35 17.64
CA LYS A 73 -0.67 21.71 17.70
C LYS A 73 -0.24 22.56 16.52
N VAL A 74 1.01 22.44 16.09
CA VAL A 74 1.53 23.10 14.88
C VAL A 74 0.69 22.69 13.67
N MET A 75 0.43 21.39 13.54
CA MET A 75 -0.36 20.84 12.44
C MET A 75 -1.81 21.37 12.42
N PHE A 76 -2.50 21.35 13.57
CA PHE A 76 -3.87 21.88 13.66
C PHE A 76 -3.93 23.40 13.53
N HIS A 77 -2.89 24.12 13.93
CA HIS A 77 -2.79 25.56 13.72
C HIS A 77 -2.73 25.91 12.22
N PHE A 78 -1.93 25.19 11.43
CA PHE A 78 -1.92 25.33 9.96
C PHE A 78 -3.27 24.97 9.31
N CYS A 79 -4.10 24.16 9.98
CA CYS A 79 -5.44 23.79 9.52
C CYS A 79 -6.56 24.69 10.11
N ASP A 80 -6.23 25.79 10.79
CA ASP A 80 -7.19 26.67 11.49
C ASP A 80 -8.08 25.94 12.51
N TYR A 81 -7.57 24.88 13.13
CA TYR A 81 -8.34 23.99 14.01
C TYR A 81 -9.63 23.47 13.35
N SER A 82 -9.62 23.30 12.03
CA SER A 82 -10.72 22.72 11.27
C SER A 82 -10.44 21.26 10.95
N VAL A 83 -11.35 20.38 11.39
CA VAL A 83 -11.32 18.94 11.06
C VAL A 83 -11.39 18.73 9.54
N TYR A 84 -12.13 19.58 8.83
CA TYR A 84 -12.23 19.52 7.37
C TYR A 84 -10.88 19.79 6.70
N ASN A 85 -10.17 20.83 7.14
CA ASN A 85 -8.83 21.15 6.62
C ASN A 85 -7.82 20.05 6.96
N TRP A 86 -7.85 19.54 8.19
CA TRP A 86 -7.02 18.41 8.58
C TRP A 86 -7.27 17.17 7.69
N PHE A 87 -8.54 16.83 7.46
CA PHE A 87 -8.89 15.68 6.63
C PHE A 87 -8.40 15.87 5.18
N LYS A 88 -8.64 17.05 4.62
CA LYS A 88 -8.28 17.40 3.25
C LYS A 88 -6.76 17.44 3.02
N TYR A 89 -6.01 18.05 3.93
CA TYR A 89 -4.57 18.32 3.73
C TYR A 89 -3.64 17.28 4.36
N TYR A 90 -4.11 16.51 5.34
CA TYR A 90 -3.29 15.50 6.02
C TYR A 90 -3.83 14.09 5.84
N TYR A 91 -5.09 13.83 6.16
CA TYR A 91 -5.62 12.46 6.12
C TYR A 91 -5.65 11.87 4.70
N ILE A 92 -6.20 12.60 3.72
CA ILE A 92 -6.27 12.13 2.33
C ILE A 92 -4.87 11.92 1.74
N PRO A 93 -3.93 12.88 1.82
CA PRO A 93 -2.59 12.67 1.24
C PRO A 93 -1.79 11.57 1.94
N LEU A 94 -1.88 11.45 3.27
CA LEU A 94 -1.18 10.39 4.02
C LEU A 94 -1.73 9.00 3.68
N THR A 95 -3.05 8.85 3.62
CA THR A 95 -3.67 7.57 3.26
C THR A 95 -3.39 7.21 1.79
N PHE A 96 -3.40 8.18 0.88
CA PHE A 96 -3.01 7.97 -0.52
C PHE A 96 -1.55 7.53 -0.63
N GLN A 97 -0.61 8.22 0.03
CA GLN A 97 0.80 7.83 0.06
C GLN A 97 0.98 6.42 0.65
N GLY A 98 0.32 6.12 1.77
CA GLY A 98 0.37 4.80 2.39
C GLY A 98 -0.16 3.70 1.46
N LEU A 99 -1.28 3.96 0.78
CA LEU A 99 -1.84 3.04 -0.20
C LEU A 99 -0.88 2.82 -1.38
N MET A 100 -0.27 3.87 -1.91
CA MET A 100 0.70 3.75 -2.99
C MET A 100 1.94 2.96 -2.58
N MET A 101 2.45 3.14 -1.36
CA MET A 101 3.56 2.32 -0.84
C MET A 101 3.19 0.83 -0.76
N VAL A 102 1.98 0.51 -0.30
CA VAL A 102 1.49 -0.88 -0.27
C VAL A 102 1.36 -1.44 -1.68
N ILE A 103 0.80 -0.67 -2.62
CA ILE A 103 0.62 -1.10 -4.02
C ILE A 103 1.97 -1.39 -4.67
N ILE A 104 2.93 -0.45 -4.56
CA ILE A 104 4.27 -0.59 -5.14
C ILE A 104 4.97 -1.82 -4.59
N THR A 105 5.05 -1.96 -3.26
CA THR A 105 5.72 -3.11 -2.64
C THR A 105 5.03 -4.43 -2.92
N TYR A 106 3.70 -4.48 -2.83
CA TYR A 106 2.96 -5.71 -3.11
C TYR A 106 3.14 -6.13 -4.56
N LEU A 107 2.88 -5.24 -5.51
CA LEU A 107 2.94 -5.60 -6.91
C LEU A 107 4.37 -5.92 -7.32
N GLN A 108 5.35 -5.08 -6.97
CA GLN A 108 6.73 -5.35 -7.39
C GLN A 108 7.33 -6.62 -6.80
N HIS A 109 6.83 -7.11 -5.66
CA HIS A 109 7.36 -8.30 -4.99
C HIS A 109 6.40 -9.50 -4.94
N GLN A 110 5.31 -9.49 -5.70
CA GLN A 110 4.38 -10.62 -5.80
C GLN A 110 4.02 -10.89 -7.25
N ASP A 111 4.24 -12.14 -7.67
CA ASP A 111 3.71 -12.76 -8.88
C ASP A 111 3.83 -14.28 -8.70
N ASP A 112 3.09 -15.05 -9.49
CA ASP A 112 3.12 -16.52 -9.45
C ASP A 112 4.49 -17.07 -9.89
N GLU A 113 5.26 -16.27 -10.64
CA GLU A 113 6.56 -16.64 -11.20
C GLU A 113 7.75 -16.29 -10.28
N ILE A 114 7.50 -15.61 -9.15
CA ILE A 114 8.56 -15.26 -8.20
C ILE A 114 9.02 -16.51 -7.43
N GLU A 115 10.33 -16.73 -7.42
CA GLU A 115 10.96 -17.84 -6.70
C GLU A 115 11.18 -17.49 -5.22
N VAL A 116 10.84 -18.43 -4.33
CA VAL A 116 11.15 -18.34 -2.91
C VAL A 116 12.41 -19.17 -2.63
N TYR A 117 13.52 -18.49 -2.32
CA TYR A 117 14.81 -19.13 -2.05
C TYR A 117 14.93 -19.64 -0.61
N GLU A 118 15.60 -20.78 -0.43
CA GLU A 118 16.07 -21.22 0.89
C GLU A 118 17.23 -20.33 1.39
N ASN A 119 17.52 -20.39 2.71
CA ASN A 119 18.48 -19.48 3.35
C ASN A 119 19.90 -19.56 2.76
N ASP A 120 20.30 -20.72 2.25
CA ASP A 120 21.60 -20.97 1.62
C ASP A 120 21.64 -20.63 0.12
N GLU A 121 20.48 -20.56 -0.54
CA GLU A 121 20.35 -20.18 -1.95
C GLU A 121 20.08 -18.68 -2.15
N TRP A 122 19.60 -18.00 -1.10
CA TRP A 122 19.31 -16.58 -1.14
C TRP A 122 20.58 -15.72 -1.18
N SER A 123 20.57 -14.68 -2.00
CA SER A 123 21.57 -13.61 -1.96
C SER A 123 20.93 -12.27 -2.26
N PHE A 124 21.56 -11.17 -1.84
CA PHE A 124 21.07 -9.81 -2.12
C PHE A 124 20.77 -9.58 -3.61
N VAL A 125 21.66 -10.06 -4.49
CA VAL A 125 21.50 -9.90 -5.94
C VAL A 125 20.29 -10.70 -6.45
N ARG A 126 20.14 -11.97 -6.02
CA ARG A 126 19.00 -12.81 -6.38
C ARG A 126 17.67 -12.24 -5.88
N GLY A 127 17.65 -11.69 -4.66
CA GLY A 127 16.46 -11.02 -4.14
C GLY A 127 16.07 -9.78 -4.95
N GLN A 128 17.05 -9.00 -5.41
CA GLN A 128 16.80 -7.81 -6.24
C GLN A 128 16.33 -8.15 -7.65
N THR A 129 16.69 -9.32 -8.20
CA THR A 129 16.20 -9.79 -9.51
C THR A 129 14.78 -10.35 -9.47
N GLN A 130 14.20 -10.59 -8.29
CA GLN A 130 12.84 -11.12 -8.13
C GLN A 130 11.77 -10.03 -8.07
N THR A 131 12.07 -8.80 -8.51
CA THR A 131 11.05 -7.75 -8.64
C THR A 131 10.42 -7.78 -10.03
N ILE A 132 9.15 -7.43 -10.14
CA ILE A 132 8.42 -7.43 -11.42
C ILE A 132 7.85 -6.05 -11.72
N ASP A 133 8.26 -5.52 -12.87
CA ASP A 133 7.83 -4.21 -13.36
C ASP A 133 6.42 -4.27 -13.95
N ARG A 134 5.58 -3.30 -13.62
CA ARG A 134 4.20 -3.20 -14.12
C ARG A 134 3.87 -1.76 -14.43
N LYS A 135 3.25 -1.51 -15.59
CA LYS A 135 2.79 -0.16 -15.98
C LYS A 135 1.50 0.19 -15.27
N TYR A 136 1.50 1.27 -14.50
CA TYR A 136 0.33 1.68 -13.71
C TYR A 136 -0.70 2.43 -14.53
N GLY A 137 -0.30 3.08 -15.62
CA GLY A 137 -1.20 3.82 -16.48
C GLY A 137 -1.78 5.08 -15.80
N LEU A 138 -2.71 5.76 -16.48
CA LEU A 138 -3.35 7.00 -16.00
C LEU A 138 -2.36 8.12 -15.61
N GLY A 139 -1.14 8.10 -16.15
CA GLY A 139 -0.07 9.06 -15.81
C GLY A 139 0.59 8.81 -14.46
N ILE A 140 0.24 7.74 -13.75
CA ILE A 140 0.80 7.38 -12.44
C ILE A 140 2.30 7.08 -12.57
N ASP A 141 2.72 6.37 -13.61
CA ASP A 141 4.14 6.05 -13.86
C ASP A 141 5.00 7.33 -13.90
N THR A 142 4.53 8.37 -14.58
CA THR A 142 5.24 9.65 -14.67
C THR A 142 5.27 10.40 -13.34
N ILE A 143 4.14 10.47 -12.62
CA ILE A 143 4.06 11.15 -11.33
C ILE A 143 4.93 10.45 -10.28
N MET A 144 5.11 9.14 -10.42
CA MET A 144 5.95 8.32 -9.56
C MET A 144 7.39 8.17 -10.05
N HIS A 145 7.84 9.01 -10.99
CA HIS A 145 9.22 9.02 -11.49
C HIS A 145 9.68 7.65 -12.04
N HIS A 146 8.78 6.93 -12.71
CA HIS A 146 9.08 5.65 -13.32
C HIS A 146 9.60 4.58 -12.33
N ILE A 147 9.21 4.68 -11.05
CA ILE A 147 9.53 3.66 -10.05
C ILE A 147 8.91 2.29 -10.39
N THR A 148 7.82 2.28 -11.16
CA THR A 148 7.01 1.11 -11.53
C THR A 148 7.58 0.32 -12.70
N ASP A 149 8.39 0.96 -13.55
CA ASP A 149 8.99 0.42 -14.78
C ASP A 149 10.50 0.70 -14.90
N GLY A 150 11.15 1.03 -13.78
CA GLY A 150 12.54 1.43 -13.71
C GLY A 150 13.53 0.34 -13.30
N ASN A 151 13.11 -0.92 -13.14
CA ASN A 151 14.03 -1.98 -12.75
C ASN A 151 14.86 -2.44 -13.96
N PHE A 152 16.12 -2.00 -14.01
CA PHE A 152 17.04 -2.31 -15.10
C PHE A 152 17.28 -3.81 -15.33
N LEU A 153 17.04 -4.66 -14.32
CA LEU A 153 17.25 -6.11 -14.40
C LEU A 153 16.12 -6.85 -15.15
N ASN A 154 14.97 -6.21 -15.35
CA ASN A 154 13.82 -6.76 -16.08
C ASN A 154 13.76 -6.31 -17.54
N GLN A 155 14.63 -5.38 -17.95
CA GLN A 155 14.84 -5.12 -19.36
C GLN A 155 15.61 -6.32 -19.92
N PRO A 156 15.13 -6.99 -20.99
CA PRO A 156 15.92 -8.02 -21.60
C PRO A 156 17.25 -7.39 -22.00
N PHE A 157 18.36 -8.06 -21.68
CA PHE A 157 19.55 -8.02 -22.52
C PHE A 157 19.16 -8.57 -23.90
N SER A 158 18.32 -7.84 -24.64
CA SER A 158 18.06 -8.06 -26.05
C SER A 158 19.06 -7.21 -26.83
N GLU A 159 20.33 -7.59 -26.71
CA GLU A 159 21.33 -7.57 -27.78
C GLU A 159 22.15 -8.85 -27.69
#